data_AF-A0A5K1G9R3-F1
#
_entry.id   AF-A0A5K1G9R3-F1
#
_cell.length_a   1.000
_cell.length_b   1.000
_cell.length_c   1.000
_cell.angle_alpha   90.00
_cell.angle_beta   90.00
_cell.angle_gamma   90.00
#
_symmetry.space_group_name_H-M   'P 1'
#
loop_
_entity.id
_entity.type
_entity.pdbx_description
1 polymer ?
#
loop_
_entity_poly.entity_id
_entity_poly.type
_entity_poly.pdbx_seq_one_letter_code
_entity_poly.pdbx_strand_id
1 'polypeptide(L)' 'DPGKLSAYRDRRFPGTQEEFDIALQTSTTIYIGNMSFYTTEEQVYELFSRAGEIKKIIMGLDKNTKTPCGFCFV' A
#
# COMPACT_ATOMS: atom_id res chain seq x y z
N ASP A 1 0.06 2.55 18.49
CA ASP A 1 0.33 1.24 19.10
C ASP A 1 0.84 0.24 18.08
N PRO A 2 2.00 -0.41 18.35
CA PRO A 2 2.57 -1.45 17.49
C PRO A 2 1.64 -2.66 17.25
N GLY A 3 0.62 -2.84 18.09
CA GLY A 3 -0.37 -3.91 17.96
C GLY A 3 -1.71 -3.50 17.33
N LYS A 4 -1.85 -2.25 16.85
CA LYS A 4 -3.10 -1.79 16.24
C LYS A 4 -3.14 -2.19 14.77
N LEU A 5 -4.04 -3.11 14.44
CA LEU A 5 -4.34 -3.50 13.06
C LEU A 5 -4.79 -2.28 12.25
N SER A 6 -4.43 -2.28 10.95
CA SER A 6 -4.81 -1.20 10.03
C SER A 6 -6.33 -1.04 9.96
N ALA A 7 -6.81 0.21 10.00
CA ALA A 7 -8.21 0.51 9.76
C ALA A 7 -8.61 0.33 8.29
N TYR A 8 -7.63 0.23 7.38
CA TYR A 8 -7.88 -0.01 5.97
C TYR A 8 -8.25 -1.47 5.75
N ARG A 9 -9.46 -1.70 5.21
CA ARG A 9 -9.95 -3.02 4.83
C ARG A 9 -10.12 -3.11 3.32
N ASP A 10 -9.42 -4.04 2.70
CA ASP A 10 -9.65 -4.35 1.29
C ASP A 10 -11.04 -5.00 1.14
N ARG A 11 -11.93 -4.32 0.41
CA ARG A 11 -13.30 -4.80 0.16
C ARG A 11 -13.34 -6.02 -0.76
N ARG A 12 -12.24 -6.36 -1.41
CA ARG A 12 -12.12 -7.53 -2.29
C ARG A 12 -11.57 -8.77 -1.58
N PHE A 13 -11.24 -8.67 -0.29
CA PHE A 13 -10.78 -9.83 0.46
C PHE A 13 -11.90 -10.88 0.54
N PRO A 14 -11.68 -12.11 0.04
CA PRO A 14 -12.74 -13.11 -0.09
C PRO A 14 -13.04 -13.88 1.22
N GLY A 15 -12.18 -13.74 2.24
CA GLY A 15 -12.27 -14.49 3.49
C GLY A 15 -13.06 -13.79 4.60
N THR A 16 -13.11 -14.47 5.74
CA THR A 16 -13.72 -14.00 6.99
C THR A 16 -12.92 -12.85 7.63
N GLN A 17 -13.51 -12.21 8.65
CA GLN A 17 -12.82 -11.17 9.44
C GLN A 17 -11.56 -11.71 10.13
N GLU A 18 -11.62 -12.90 10.72
CA GLU A 18 -10.48 -13.51 11.42
C GLU A 18 -9.32 -13.81 10.47
N GLU A 19 -9.62 -14.37 9.29
CA GLU A 19 -8.61 -14.61 8.25
C GLU A 19 -7.98 -13.31 7.76
N PHE A 20 -8.76 -12.23 7.67
CA PHE A 20 -8.25 -10.91 7.31
C PHE A 20 -7.31 -10.35 8.39
N ASP A 21 -7.67 -10.47 9.67
CA ASP A 21 -6.84 -10.00 10.78
C ASP A 21 -5.52 -10.78 10.88
N ILE A 22 -5.55 -12.10 10.64
CA ILE A 22 -4.35 -12.95 10.56
C ILE A 22 -3.48 -12.55 9.35
N ALA A 23 -4.09 -12.30 8.20
CA ALA A 23 -3.38 -11.83 7.01
C ALA A 23 -2.73 -10.45 7.25
N LEU A 24 -3.41 -9.53 7.93
CA LEU A 24 -2.86 -8.23 8.29
C LEU A 24 -1.67 -8.33 9.25
N GLN A 25 -1.67 -9.28 10.19
CA GLN A 25 -0.54 -9.49 11.10
C GLN A 25 0.73 -9.96 10.40
N THR A 26 0.58 -10.68 9.27
CA THR A 26 1.70 -11.25 8.50
C THR A 26 2.02 -10.45 7.24
N SER A 27 1.17 -9.49 6.87
CA SER A 27 1.36 -8.64 5.70
C SER A 27 2.54 -7.68 5.89
N THR A 28 3.39 -7.61 4.88
CA THR A 28 4.45 -6.61 4.77
C THR A 28 4.10 -5.49 3.80
N THR A 29 2.88 -5.48 3.27
CA THR A 29 2.43 -4.47 2.30
C THR A 29 1.81 -3.27 3.01
N ILE A 30 2.26 -2.08 2.65
CA ILE A 30 1.87 -0.80 3.23
C ILE A 30 1.06 -0.02 2.20
N TYR A 31 -0.11 0.48 2.61
CA TYR A 31 -0.87 1.46 1.85
C TYR A 31 -0.39 2.87 2.19
N ILE A 32 -0.11 3.66 1.15
CA ILE A 32 0.32 5.05 1.29
C ILE A 32 -0.66 5.91 0.49
N GLY A 33 -1.35 6.83 1.16
CA GLY A 33 -2.32 7.74 0.56
C GLY A 33 -1.94 9.20 0.75
N ASN A 34 -2.70 10.10 0.11
CA ASN A 34 -2.48 11.54 0.14
C ASN A 34 -1.08 11.95 -0.36
N MET A 35 -0.54 11.19 -1.32
CA MET A 35 0.70 11.54 -2.01
C MET A 35 0.42 12.56 -3.13
N SER A 36 1.46 13.31 -3.50
CA SER A 36 1.39 14.20 -4.67
C SER A 36 1.14 13.39 -5.95
N PHE A 37 0.35 13.93 -6.88
CA PHE A 37 0.13 13.34 -8.20
C PHE A 37 1.39 13.31 -9.07
N TYR A 38 2.41 14.09 -8.69
CA TYR A 38 3.71 14.12 -9.36
C TYR A 38 4.71 13.11 -8.80
N THR A 39 4.36 12.40 -7.71
CA THR A 39 5.24 11.40 -7.11
C THR A 39 5.40 10.21 -8.05
N THR A 40 6.65 9.86 -8.37
CA THR A 40 6.97 8.72 -9.24
C THR A 40 7.30 7.46 -8.43
N GLU A 41 7.26 6.30 -9.09
CA GLU A 41 7.62 5.02 -8.47
C GLU A 41 9.06 5.02 -7.97
N GLU A 42 9.98 5.65 -8.72
CA GLU A 42 11.40 5.73 -8.37
C GLU A 42 11.62 6.51 -7.06
N GLN A 43 10.87 7.60 -6.86
CA GLN A 43 10.96 8.38 -5.62
C GLN A 43 10.47 7.58 -4.41
N VAL A 44 9.41 6.78 -4.59
CA VAL A 44 8.91 5.87 -3.55
C VAL A 44 9.96 4.79 -3.28
N TYR A 45 10.52 4.18 -4.33
CA TYR A 45 11.55 3.15 -4.22
C TYR A 45 12.77 3.66 -3.45
N GLU A 46 13.32 4.82 -3.82
CA GLU A 46 14.49 5.40 -3.16
C GLU A 46 14.24 5.64 -1.67
N LEU A 47 13.06 6.18 -1.33
CA LEU A 47 12.70 6.46 0.06
C LEU A 47 12.56 5.18 0.89
N PHE A 48 11.78 4.20 0.41
CA PHE A 48 11.49 2.98 1.15
C PHE A 48 12.63 1.96 1.13
N SER A 49 13.56 2.05 0.16
CA SER A 49 14.75 1.19 0.11
C SER A 49 15.68 1.42 1.30
N ARG A 50 15.56 2.58 1.97
CA ARG A 50 16.29 2.87 3.22
C ARG A 50 15.73 2.11 4.42
N ALA A 51 14.49 1.65 4.36
CA ALA A 51 13.85 0.87 5.41
C ALA A 51 14.08 -0.65 5.22
N GLY A 52 14.31 -1.11 3.99
CA GLY A 52 14.59 -2.51 3.69
C GLY A 52 14.42 -2.84 2.21
N GLU A 53 14.54 -4.12 1.88
CA GLU A 53 14.32 -4.62 0.52
C GLU A 53 12.83 -4.50 0.13
N ILE A 54 12.58 -3.84 -1.01
CA ILE A 54 11.23 -3.69 -1.56
C ILE A 54 10.95 -4.85 -2.51
N LYS A 55 9.90 -5.62 -2.22
CA LYS A 55 9.47 -6.72 -3.09
C LYS A 55 8.72 -6.24 -4.33
N LYS A 56 7.86 -5.24 -4.18
CA LYS A 56 6.98 -4.73 -5.25
C LYS A 56 6.43 -3.36 -4.91
N ILE A 57 6.32 -2.46 -5.88
CA ILE A 57 5.56 -1.21 -5.76
C ILE A 57 4.38 -1.27 -6.73
N ILE A 58 3.22 -0.79 -6.29
CA ILE A 58 2.01 -0.66 -7.12
C ILE A 58 1.53 0.78 -7.02
N MET A 59 1.74 1.55 -8.07
CA MET A 59 1.22 2.92 -8.17
C MET A 59 -0.29 2.90 -8.41
N GLY A 60 -1.02 3.68 -7.60
CA GLY A 60 -2.43 3.94 -7.82
C GLY A 60 -2.61 4.81 -9.04
N LEU A 61 -3.32 4.30 -10.06
CA LEU A 61 -3.59 5.03 -11.28
C LEU A 61 -5.08 5.40 -11.39
N ASP A 62 -5.35 6.58 -11.92
CA ASP A 62 -6.68 6.96 -12.36
C ASP A 62 -7.14 6.08 -13.52
N LYS A 63 -8.40 5.66 -13.50
CA LYS A 63 -8.93 4.70 -14.48
C LYS A 63 -9.02 5.28 -15.89
N ASN A 64 -9.28 6.58 -16.00
CA ASN A 64 -9.56 7.25 -17.27
C ASN A 64 -8.27 7.79 -17.89
N THR A 65 -7.47 8.47 -17.09
CA THR A 65 -6.27 9.19 -17.55
C THR A 65 -4.99 8.37 -17.41
N LYS A 66 -5.03 7.25 -16.68
CA LYS A 66 -3.86 6.41 -16.37
C LYS A 66 -2.72 7.19 -15.68
N THR A 67 -3.05 8.30 -15.04
CA THR A 67 -2.10 9.12 -14.27
C THR A 67 -2.08 8.71 -12.81
N PRO A 68 -0.96 8.92 -12.07
CA PRO A 68 -0.91 8.66 -10.64
C PRO A 68 -1.99 9.43 -9.87
N CYS A 69 -2.79 8.74 -9.05
CA CYS A 69 -3.92 9.33 -8.32
C CYS A 69 -3.67 9.49 -6.82
N GLY A 70 -2.39 9.65 -6.43
CA GLY A 70 -2.01 10.08 -5.08
C GLY A 70 -2.05 8.98 -4.02
N PHE A 71 -2.01 7.71 -4.44
CA PHE A 71 -1.78 6.58 -3.54
C PHE A 71 -0.89 5.51 -4.19
N CYS A 72 -0.26 4.67 -3.37
CA CYS A 72 0.47 3.49 -3.81
C CYS A 72 0.47 2.39 -2.74
N PHE A 73 0.95 1.22 -3.13
CA PHE A 73 1.24 0.10 -2.24
C PHE A 73 2.72 -0.27 -2.37
N VAL A 74 3.40 -0.49 -1.26
CA VAL A 74 4.81 -0.92 -1.17
C VAL A 74 4.89 -2.19 -0.34
#